data_AF-A0A0M4CBU0-F1
#
_entry.id   AF-A0A0M4CBU0-F1
#
_cell.length_a   1.000
_cell.length_b   1.000
_cell.length_c   1.000
_cell.angle_alpha   90.00
_cell.angle_beta   90.00
_cell.angle_gamma   90.00
#
_symmetry.space_group_name_H-M   'P 1'
#
loop_
_entity.id
_entity.type
_entity.pdbx_description
1 polymer ?
#
loop_
_entity_poly.entity_id
_entity_poly.type
_entity_poly.pdbx_seq_one_letter_code
_entity_poly.pdbx_strand_id
1 'polypeptide(L)'
;MRGLSSDNVLAIADEVCAAHGVVVRDFAALAAVSGVSTASFHGVRVFGSASAMASKVSEMIRLLEPLSGKNETFAAVIQRVLLDINK
;
A
#
# COMPACT_ATOMS: atom_id res chain seq x y z
N MET A 1 3.70 -15.16 -0.70
CA MET A 1 3.80 -13.73 -0.32
C MET A 1 2.49 -13.27 0.27
N ARG A 2 2.55 -12.49 1.34
CA ARG A 2 1.43 -11.89 2.06
C ARG A 2 1.25 -10.44 1.58
N GLY A 3 0.03 -10.09 1.14
CA GLY A 3 -0.36 -8.71 0.85
C GLY A 3 -0.98 -8.05 2.08
N LEU A 4 -1.59 -6.87 1.90
CA LEU A 4 -2.34 -6.16 2.93
C LEU A 4 -3.82 -6.10 2.54
N SER A 5 -4.72 -6.34 3.50
CA SER A 5 -6.14 -6.05 3.34
C SER A 5 -6.40 -4.54 3.30
N SER A 6 -7.57 -4.13 2.81
CA SER A 6 -7.95 -2.71 2.80
C SER A 6 -7.95 -2.11 4.20
N ASP A 7 -8.42 -2.86 5.21
CA ASP A 7 -8.41 -2.42 6.62
C ASP A 7 -6.98 -2.21 7.13
N ASN A 8 -6.03 -3.09 6.79
CA ASN A 8 -4.63 -2.90 7.18
C ASN A 8 -4.01 -1.68 6.48
N VAL A 9 -4.35 -1.46 5.21
CA VAL A 9 -3.88 -0.27 4.46
C VAL A 9 -4.45 1.00 5.08
N LEU A 10 -5.73 1.01 5.46
CA LEU A 10 -6.38 2.13 6.13
C LEU A 10 -5.76 2.40 7.51
N ALA A 11 -5.56 1.37 8.33
CA ALA A 11 -4.93 1.53 9.64
C ALA A 11 -3.54 2.17 9.54
N ILE A 12 -2.74 1.77 8.54
CA ILE A 12 -1.42 2.39 8.30
C ILE A 12 -1.57 3.83 7.80
N ALA A 13 -2.56 4.10 6.95
CA ALA A 13 -2.85 5.46 6.47
C ALA A 13 -3.24 6.39 7.63
N ASP A 14 -4.09 5.92 8.55
CA ASP A 14 -4.53 6.67 9.73
C ASP A 14 -3.35 7.06 10.63
N GLU A 15 -2.39 6.16 10.84
CA GLU A 15 -1.17 6.47 11.60
C GLU A 15 -0.30 7.54 10.91
N VAL A 16 -0.14 7.46 9.58
CA VAL A 16 0.59 8.50 8.82
C VAL A 16 -0.16 9.83 8.86
N CYS A 17 -1.49 9.80 8.75
CA CYS A 17 -2.36 10.95 8.87
C CYS A 17 -2.22 11.63 10.23
N ALA A 18 -2.31 10.86 11.32
CA ALA A 18 -2.15 11.35 12.68
C ALA A 18 -0.76 11.95 12.93
N ALA A 19 0.31 11.31 12.42
CA ALA A 19 1.68 11.77 12.61
C ALA A 19 2.03 13.06 11.85
N HIS A 20 1.33 13.34 10.75
CA HIS A 20 1.70 14.45 9.84
C HIS A 20 0.61 15.51 9.64
N GLY A 21 -0.55 15.38 10.29
CA GLY A 21 -1.66 16.33 10.15
C GLY A 21 -2.28 16.34 8.75
N VAL A 22 -2.26 15.20 8.05
CA VAL A 22 -2.91 14.99 6.75
C VAL A 22 -4.12 14.07 6.91
N VAL A 23 -4.96 13.94 5.88
CA VAL A 23 -6.17 13.10 5.93
C VAL A 23 -6.22 12.17 4.74
N VAL A 24 -6.91 11.04 4.89
CA VAL A 24 -7.30 10.19 3.75
C VAL A 24 -8.29 10.97 2.90
N ARG A 25 -8.01 11.09 1.60
CA ARG A 25 -8.89 11.76 0.64
C ARG A 25 -9.53 10.82 -0.37
N ASP A 26 -8.96 9.62 -0.56
CA ASP A 26 -9.45 8.64 -1.52
C ASP A 26 -9.35 7.21 -0.97
N PHE A 27 -10.48 6.68 -0.52
CA PHE A 27 -10.60 5.30 -0.03
C PHE A 27 -10.57 4.27 -1.17
N ALA A 28 -10.99 4.63 -2.39
CA ALA A 28 -10.91 3.74 -3.54
C ALA A 28 -9.45 3.51 -3.94
N ALA A 29 -8.61 4.54 -3.82
CA ALA A 29 -7.16 4.41 -3.98
C ALA A 29 -6.54 3.46 -2.95
N LEU A 30 -6.96 3.51 -1.67
CA LEU A 30 -6.51 2.55 -0.65
C LEU A 30 -6.94 1.11 -0.99
N ALA A 31 -8.18 0.94 -1.46
CA ALA A 31 -8.67 -0.37 -1.91
C ALA A 31 -7.88 -0.89 -3.12
N ALA A 32 -7.57 -0.03 -4.09
CA ALA A 32 -6.74 -0.37 -5.24
C ALA A 32 -5.33 -0.82 -4.81
N VAL A 33 -4.71 -0.08 -3.88
CA VAL A 33 -3.41 -0.42 -3.29
C VAL A 33 -3.42 -1.80 -2.62
N SER A 34 -4.45 -2.10 -1.83
CA SER A 34 -4.65 -3.42 -1.25
C SER A 34 -4.80 -4.49 -2.34
N GLY A 35 -5.66 -4.25 -3.34
CA GLY A 35 -5.91 -5.15 -4.45
C GLY A 35 -4.64 -5.49 -5.25
N VAL A 36 -3.78 -4.49 -5.52
CA VAL A 36 -2.46 -4.72 -6.13
C VAL A 36 -1.62 -5.64 -5.25
N SER A 37 -1.52 -5.38 -3.95
CA SER A 37 -0.70 -6.21 -3.04
C SER A 37 -1.15 -7.69 -2.97
N THR A 38 -2.42 -7.98 -3.25
CA THR A 38 -2.99 -9.33 -3.23
C THR A 38 -3.24 -9.92 -4.62
N ALA A 39 -2.85 -9.22 -5.69
CA ALA A 39 -3.26 -9.55 -7.05
C ALA A 39 -2.80 -10.96 -7.50
N SER A 40 -3.75 -11.70 -8.07
CA SER A 40 -3.52 -12.99 -8.71
C SER A 40 -4.51 -13.20 -9.86
N PHE A 41 -4.08 -13.92 -10.89
CA PHE A 41 -4.92 -14.34 -12.02
C PHE A 41 -4.92 -15.87 -12.07
N HIS A 42 -6.10 -16.49 -11.97
CA HIS A 42 -6.24 -17.96 -11.95
C HIS A 42 -5.30 -18.65 -10.95
N GLY A 43 -5.11 -18.06 -9.77
CA GLY A 43 -4.21 -18.57 -8.72
C GLY A 43 -2.73 -18.24 -8.94
N VAL A 44 -2.34 -17.71 -10.09
CA VAL A 44 -0.96 -17.27 -10.37
C VAL A 44 -0.75 -15.87 -9.78
N ARG A 45 0.25 -15.71 -8.92
CA ARG A 45 0.61 -14.41 -8.35
C ARG A 45 1.14 -13.49 -9.44
N VAL A 46 0.66 -12.24 -9.45
CA VAL A 46 1.12 -11.22 -10.41
C VAL A 46 2.61 -10.90 -10.23
N PHE A 47 3.08 -10.91 -8.98
CA PHE A 47 4.48 -10.61 -8.66
C PHE A 47 5.28 -11.88 -8.38
N GLY A 48 6.52 -11.92 -8.86
CA GLY A 48 7.45 -13.03 -8.62
C GLY A 48 8.25 -12.90 -7.31
N SER A 49 8.22 -11.74 -6.65
CA SER A 49 8.92 -11.52 -5.38
C SER A 49 8.25 -10.45 -4.53
N ALA A 50 8.49 -10.50 -3.22
CA ALA A 50 7.94 -9.53 -2.28
C ALA A 50 8.47 -8.12 -2.56
N SER A 51 9.72 -8.01 -3.02
CA SER A 51 10.33 -6.75 -3.44
C SER A 51 9.63 -6.14 -4.66
N ALA A 52 9.31 -6.95 -5.68
CA ALA A 52 8.58 -6.48 -6.86
C ALA A 52 7.17 -6.00 -6.48
N MET A 53 6.46 -6.75 -5.64
CA MET A 53 5.15 -6.38 -5.11
C MET A 53 5.21 -5.07 -4.31
N ALA A 54 6.11 -4.96 -3.35
CA ALA A 54 6.24 -3.79 -2.50
C ALA A 54 6.63 -2.53 -3.30
N SER A 55 7.52 -2.67 -4.28
CA SER A 55 7.90 -1.58 -5.19
C SER A 55 6.71 -1.10 -6.03
N LYS A 56 5.94 -2.01 -6.63
CA LYS A 56 4.78 -1.64 -7.43
C LYS A 56 3.67 -1.01 -6.59
N VAL A 57 3.43 -1.51 -5.38
CA VAL A 57 2.47 -0.90 -4.45
C VAL A 57 2.89 0.53 -4.06
N SER A 58 4.17 0.73 -3.75
CA SER A 58 4.76 2.05 -3.46
C SER A 58 4.55 3.03 -4.63
N GLU A 59 4.75 2.58 -5.86
CA GLU A 59 4.48 3.35 -7.08
C GLU A 59 3.01 3.71 -7.24
N MET A 60 2.09 2.76 -7.00
CA MET A 60 0.66 3.02 -7.07
C MET A 60 0.18 4.06 -6.05
N ILE A 61 0.75 4.06 -4.84
CA ILE A 61 0.44 5.09 -3.83
C ILE A 61 0.88 6.48 -4.32
N ARG A 62 2.08 6.58 -4.91
CA ARG A 62 2.56 7.84 -5.50
C ARG A 62 1.69 8.32 -6.65
N LEU A 63 1.18 7.41 -7.47
CA LEU A 63 0.35 7.75 -8.62
C LEU A 63 -1.08 8.16 -8.23
N LEU A 64 -1.69 7.43 -7.30
CA LEU A 64 -3.08 7.63 -6.88
C LEU A 64 -3.23 8.71 -5.81
N GLU A 65 -2.16 8.97 -5.06
CA GLU A 65 -2.10 9.96 -3.99
C GLU A 65 -3.30 9.89 -3.02
N PRO A 66 -3.50 8.75 -2.32
CA PRO A 66 -4.69 8.53 -1.50
C PRO A 66 -4.85 9.50 -0.32
N LEU A 67 -3.78 10.16 0.10
CA LEU A 67 -3.77 11.14 1.19
C LEU A 67 -3.76 12.57 0.64
N SER A 68 -4.25 13.53 1.44
CA SER A 68 -4.17 14.97 1.14
C SER A 68 -2.74 15.52 1.09
N GLY A 69 -1.78 14.77 1.62
CA GLY A 69 -0.35 15.05 1.54
C GLY A 69 0.48 13.87 2.05
N LYS A 70 1.81 13.97 1.98
CA LYS A 70 2.74 12.94 2.49
C LYS A 70 2.58 11.54 1.87
N ASN A 71 2.07 11.46 0.63
CA ASN A 71 1.96 10.20 -0.11
C ASN A 71 3.31 9.49 -0.31
N GLU A 72 4.42 10.24 -0.42
CA GLU A 72 5.77 9.67 -0.45
C GLU A 72 6.12 8.92 0.85
N THR A 73 5.81 9.52 2.00
CA THR A 73 6.01 8.88 3.31
C THR A 73 5.13 7.65 3.44
N PHE A 74 3.86 7.76 3.08
CA PHE A 74 2.93 6.63 3.10
C PHE A 74 3.39 5.47 2.19
N ALA A 75 3.85 5.78 0.98
CA ALA A 75 4.39 4.80 0.03
C ALA A 75 5.60 4.07 0.61
N ALA A 76 6.53 4.80 1.24
CA ALA A 76 7.71 4.22 1.87
C ALA A 76 7.36 3.32 3.07
N VAL A 77 6.38 3.73 3.89
CA VAL A 77 5.90 2.94 5.05
C VAL A 77 5.26 1.64 4.57
N ILE A 78 4.33 1.70 3.62
CA ILE A 78 3.67 0.51 3.08
C ILE A 78 4.69 -0.44 2.44
N GLN A 79 5.65 0.09 1.69
CA GLN A 79 6.71 -0.71 1.10
C GLN A 79 7.53 -1.44 2.17
N ARG A 80 7.92 -0.75 3.25
CA ARG A 80 8.65 -1.35 4.36
C ARG A 80 7.84 -2.46 5.04
N VAL A 81 6.57 -2.19 5.35
CA VAL A 81 5.68 -3.18 5.99
C VAL A 81 5.54 -4.43 5.11
N LEU A 82 5.30 -4.26 3.81
CA LEU A 82 5.19 -5.38 2.86
C LEU A 82 6.47 -6.21 2.79
N LEU A 83 7.64 -5.57 2.85
CA LEU A 83 8.92 -6.29 2.90
C LEU A 83 9.07 -7.04 4.23
N ASP A 84 8.74 -6.41 5.35
CA ASP A 84 8.94 -6.99 6.69
C ASP A 84 8.05 -8.21 6.95
N ILE A 85 6.78 -8.20 6.51
CA ILE A 85 5.87 -9.35 6.67
C ILE A 85 6.17 -10.52 5.70
N ASN A 86 7.08 -10.31 4.75
CA ASN A 86 7.50 -11.29 3.73
C ASN A 86 8.98 -11.69 3.84
N LYS A 87 9.63 -11.36 4.97
CA LYS A 87 10.93 -11.93 5.33
C LYS A 87 10.86 -13.44 5.56
#